data_AF-D6K3F0-F1
#
_entry.id   AF-D6K3F0-F1
#
_cell.length_a   1.000
_cell.length_b   1.000
_cell.length_c   1.000
_cell.angle_alpha   90.00
_cell.angle_beta   90.00
_cell.angle_gamma   90.00
#
_symmetry.space_group_name_H-M   'P 1'
#
loop_
_entity.id
_entity.type
_entity.pdbx_description
1 polymer ?
#
loop_
_entity_poly.entity_id
_entity_poly.type
_entity_poly.pdbx_seq_one_letter_code
_entity_poly.pdbx_strand_id
1 'polypeptide(L)'
;MITTGDPHPWAAHELSFGEASYWAQHDAGDDVFYTDAAVASRAASRPVVVVAVNGGADGTAATALPLAHSRAGALLIVCGDPQQINSVLGAGV
;
A
#
# COMPACT_ATOMS: atom_id res chain seq x y z
N MET A 1 -1.06 -1.00 -4.99
CA MET A 1 -1.71 -1.64 -3.83
C MET A 1 -0.67 -1.78 -2.72
N ILE A 2 -1.05 -1.45 -1.49
CA ILE A 2 -0.21 -1.54 -0.28
C ILE A 2 -0.83 -2.58 0.66
N THR A 3 -0.04 -3.52 1.20
CA THR A 3 -0.46 -4.41 2.30
C THR A 3 0.21 -3.99 3.62
N THR A 4 -0.50 -4.10 4.74
CA THR A 4 0.05 -3.76 6.08
C THR A 4 0.64 -4.96 6.82
N GLY A 5 0.14 -6.16 6.54
CA GLY A 5 0.61 -7.43 7.06
C GLY A 5 1.53 -8.13 6.06
N ASP A 6 1.25 -9.40 5.81
CA ASP A 6 2.04 -10.18 4.85
C ASP A 6 2.03 -9.53 3.45
N PRO A 7 3.17 -9.53 2.74
CA PRO A 7 3.23 -9.05 1.37
C PRO A 7 2.26 -9.81 0.46
N HIS A 8 1.69 -9.09 -0.51
CA HIS A 8 0.88 -9.73 -1.53
C HIS A 8 1.73 -10.76 -2.32
N PRO A 9 1.23 -11.97 -2.63
CA PRO A 9 2.00 -13.00 -3.34
C PRO A 9 2.58 -12.54 -4.67
N TRP A 10 1.91 -11.61 -5.36
CA TRP A 10 2.42 -11.01 -6.59
C TRP A 10 3.71 -10.21 -6.36
N ALA A 11 3.80 -9.42 -5.28
CA ALA A 11 5.02 -8.68 -4.96
C ALA A 11 6.20 -9.65 -4.70
N ALA A 12 5.95 -10.73 -3.98
CA ALA A 12 6.96 -11.77 -3.75
C ALA A 12 7.38 -12.49 -5.05
N HIS A 13 6.43 -12.74 -5.96
CA HIS A 13 6.71 -13.30 -7.27
C HIS A 13 7.59 -12.36 -8.11
N GLU A 14 7.23 -11.09 -8.21
CA GLU A 14 7.98 -10.12 -9.01
C GLU A 14 9.39 -9.87 -8.45
N LEU A 15 9.52 -9.78 -7.12
CA LEU A 15 10.82 -9.66 -6.45
C LEU A 15 11.74 -10.87 -6.73
N SER A 16 11.18 -12.06 -7.02
CA SER A 16 11.98 -13.23 -7.39
C SER A 16 12.74 -13.07 -8.71
N PHE A 17 12.31 -12.13 -9.57
CA PHE A 17 13.02 -11.72 -10.78
C PHE A 17 14.02 -10.58 -10.57
N GLY A 18 14.16 -10.10 -9.32
CA GLY A 18 15.13 -9.09 -8.90
C GLY A 18 14.53 -7.71 -8.64
N GLU A 19 15.08 -7.00 -7.65
CA GLU A 19 14.56 -5.70 -7.21
C GLU A 19 14.55 -4.64 -8.32
N ALA A 20 15.58 -4.61 -9.18
CA ALA A 20 15.67 -3.63 -10.25
C ALA A 20 14.48 -3.76 -11.23
N SER A 21 14.16 -4.98 -11.65
CA SER A 21 13.03 -5.28 -12.53
C SER A 21 11.69 -4.95 -11.86
N TYR A 22 11.54 -5.32 -10.59
CA TYR A 22 10.35 -5.01 -9.79
C TYR A 22 10.08 -3.51 -9.70
N TRP A 23 11.11 -2.69 -9.38
CA TRP A 23 10.93 -1.24 -9.31
C TRP A 23 10.79 -0.57 -10.69
N ALA A 24 11.34 -1.16 -11.75
CA ALA A 24 11.10 -0.68 -13.11
C ALA A 24 9.61 -0.80 -13.50
N GLN A 25 8.88 -1.80 -12.99
CA GLN A 25 7.42 -1.89 -13.21
C GLN A 25 6.67 -0.74 -12.54
N HIS A 26 7.07 -0.38 -11.32
CA HIS A 26 6.53 0.79 -10.64
C HIS A 26 6.77 2.07 -11.46
N ASP A 27 7.99 2.25 -11.98
CA ASP A 27 8.38 3.44 -12.72
C ASP A 27 7.72 3.52 -14.11
N ALA A 28 7.50 2.38 -14.78
CA ALA A 28 6.73 2.32 -16.01
C ALA A 28 5.28 2.75 -15.76
N GLY A 29 4.69 2.31 -14.65
CA GLY A 29 3.37 2.75 -14.21
C GLY A 29 2.21 2.25 -15.06
N ASP A 30 2.46 1.29 -15.96
CA ASP A 30 1.48 0.75 -16.91
C ASP A 30 0.49 -0.24 -16.30
N ASP A 31 0.78 -0.79 -15.10
CA ASP A 31 -0.05 -1.78 -14.42
C ASP A 31 -0.15 -1.53 -12.89
N VAL A 32 -0.91 -2.36 -12.19
CA VAL A 32 -1.02 -2.38 -10.74
C VAL A 32 0.31 -2.83 -10.13
N PHE A 33 0.94 -1.91 -9.41
CA PHE A 33 2.12 -2.22 -8.60
C PHE A 33 1.71 -2.63 -7.19
N TYR A 34 2.23 -3.77 -6.72
CA TYR A 34 1.97 -4.30 -5.37
C TYR A 34 3.18 -4.08 -4.50
N THR A 35 3.00 -3.51 -3.32
CA THR A 35 4.07 -3.29 -2.33
C THR A 35 3.52 -3.52 -0.93
N ASP A 36 4.40 -3.70 0.05
CA ASP A 36 4.03 -3.66 1.47
C ASP A 36 4.27 -2.26 2.07
N ALA A 37 3.75 -2.05 3.28
CA ALA A 37 3.84 -0.81 4.03
C ALA A 37 5.28 -0.42 4.42
N ALA A 38 6.21 -1.39 4.55
CA ALA A 38 7.58 -1.11 4.99
C ALA A 38 8.38 -0.36 3.92
N VAL A 39 8.11 -0.63 2.63
CA VAL A 39 8.79 0.02 1.50
C VAL A 39 7.90 0.96 0.69
N ALA A 40 6.64 1.15 1.10
CA ALA A 40 5.69 2.05 0.45
C ALA A 40 6.17 3.52 0.36
N SER A 41 7.11 3.94 1.21
CA SER A 41 7.65 5.31 1.18
C SER A 41 8.41 5.62 -0.10
N ARG A 42 9.00 4.60 -0.73
CA ARG A 42 9.68 4.68 -2.02
C ARG A 42 8.72 4.83 -3.20
N ALA A 43 7.47 4.38 -3.07
CA ALA A 43 6.50 4.47 -4.15
C ALA A 43 6.23 5.94 -4.52
N ALA A 44 6.08 6.21 -5.81
CA ALA A 44 5.63 7.50 -6.33
C ALA A 44 4.11 7.63 -6.19
N SER A 45 3.60 8.85 -6.37
CA SER A 45 2.16 9.08 -6.36
C SER A 45 1.48 8.42 -7.55
N ARG A 46 0.28 7.87 -7.33
CA ARG A 46 -0.56 7.20 -8.33
C ARG A 46 -1.97 7.77 -8.26
N PRO A 47 -2.74 7.83 -9.38
CA PRO A 47 -4.12 8.31 -9.35
C PRO A 47 -4.98 7.58 -8.31
N VAL A 48 -4.79 6.26 -8.19
CA VAL A 48 -5.49 5.42 -7.22
C VAL A 48 -4.48 4.65 -6.38
N VAL A 49 -4.67 4.66 -5.07
CA VAL A 49 -3.95 3.80 -4.12
C VAL A 49 -4.97 2.94 -3.37
N VAL A 50 -4.72 1.63 -3.34
CA VAL A 50 -5.50 0.67 -2.56
C VAL A 50 -4.65 0.21 -1.40
N VAL A 51 -5.16 0.26 -0.17
CA VAL A 51 -4.53 -0.29 1.03
C VAL A 51 -5.35 -1.46 1.54
N ALA A 52 -4.74 -2.63 1.62
CA ALA A 52 -5.28 -3.76 2.35
C ALA A 52 -4.72 -3.76 3.76
N VAL A 53 -5.59 -3.52 4.75
CA VAL A 53 -5.28 -3.63 6.18
C VAL A 53 -5.43 -5.10 6.57
N ASN A 54 -4.43 -5.91 6.22
CA ASN A 54 -4.43 -7.37 6.34
C ASN A 54 -3.60 -7.87 7.55
N GLY A 55 -3.55 -7.09 8.63
CA GLY A 55 -2.72 -7.37 9.81
C GLY A 55 -1.42 -6.58 9.81
N GLY A 56 -0.36 -7.16 10.40
CA GLY A 56 0.90 -6.48 10.66
C GLY A 56 1.05 -6.08 12.14
N ALA A 57 2.22 -5.58 12.51
CA ALA A 57 2.47 -5.11 13.86
C ALA A 57 1.52 -3.97 14.27
N ASP A 58 1.26 -3.86 15.57
CA ASP A 58 0.45 -2.77 16.12
C ASP A 58 0.96 -1.42 15.63
N GLY A 59 0.06 -0.62 15.05
CA GLY A 59 0.40 0.70 14.51
C GLY A 59 0.83 0.73 13.04
N THR A 60 1.05 -0.39 12.35
CA THR A 60 1.40 -0.36 10.91
C THR A 60 0.30 0.30 10.06
N ALA A 61 -0.97 0.05 10.35
CA ALA A 61 -2.06 0.75 9.66
C ALA A 61 -2.04 2.26 9.93
N ALA A 62 -1.67 2.68 11.15
CA ALA A 62 -1.58 4.07 11.55
C ALA A 62 -0.48 4.84 10.81
N THR A 63 0.60 4.17 10.41
CA THR A 63 1.67 4.76 9.59
C THR A 63 1.40 4.62 8.09
N ALA A 64 0.85 3.48 7.65
CA ALA A 64 0.62 3.19 6.25
C ALA A 64 -0.49 4.04 5.64
N LEU A 65 -1.60 4.31 6.37
CA LEU A 65 -2.74 5.03 5.80
C LEU A 65 -2.42 6.51 5.47
N PRO A 66 -1.77 7.30 6.34
CA PRO A 66 -1.34 8.65 5.98
C PRO A 66 -0.36 8.67 4.81
N LEU A 67 0.57 7.72 4.75
CA LEU A 67 1.51 7.60 3.65
C LEU A 67 0.79 7.28 2.34
N ALA A 68 -0.10 6.29 2.35
CA ALA A 68 -0.90 5.90 1.20
C ALA A 68 -1.77 7.07 0.71
N HIS A 69 -2.34 7.85 1.62
CA HIS A 69 -3.08 9.07 1.29
C HIS A 69 -2.19 10.07 0.56
N SER A 70 -0.95 10.30 1.02
CA SER A 70 0.00 11.19 0.33
C SER A 70 0.43 10.72 -1.07
N ARG A 71 0.27 9.42 -1.36
CA ARG A 71 0.54 8.82 -2.67
C ARG A 71 -0.69 8.76 -3.55
N ALA A 72 -1.90 8.93 -3.02
CA ALA A 72 -3.14 8.92 -3.78
C ALA A 72 -3.40 10.30 -4.41
N GLY A 73 -3.37 10.37 -5.74
CA GLY A 73 -3.62 11.61 -6.49
C GLY A 73 -5.10 11.95 -6.67
N ALA A 74 -5.97 10.95 -6.71
CA ALA A 74 -7.41 11.13 -6.91
C ALA A 74 -8.26 10.28 -5.96
N LEU A 75 -7.85 9.04 -5.66
CA LEU A 75 -8.64 8.13 -4.83
C LEU A 75 -7.76 7.26 -3.93
N LEU A 76 -8.11 7.23 -2.65
CA LEU A 76 -7.63 6.24 -1.69
C LEU A 76 -8.76 5.25 -1.39
N ILE A 77 -8.49 3.96 -1.58
CA ILE A 77 -9.39 2.87 -1.21
C ILE A 77 -8.74 2.10 -0.06
N VAL A 78 -9.49 1.88 1.02
CA VAL A 78 -8.99 1.12 2.18
C VAL A 78 -9.88 -0.09 2.40
N CYS A 79 -9.28 -1.28 2.40
CA CYS A 79 -9.96 -2.57 2.56
C CYS A 79 -9.47 -3.24 3.84
N GLY A 80 -10.37 -3.61 4.73
CA GLY A 80 -10.05 -4.25 6.01
C GLY A 80 -11.16 -4.07 7.03
N ASP A 81 -10.85 -4.28 8.31
CA ASP A 81 -11.80 -4.06 9.40
C ASP A 81 -12.18 -2.56 9.50
N PRO A 82 -13.47 -2.21 9.32
CA PRO A 82 -13.92 -0.82 9.39
C PRO A 82 -13.66 -0.16 10.75
N GLN A 83 -13.71 -0.90 11.85
CA GLN A 83 -13.46 -0.36 13.19
C GLN A 83 -11.98 0.01 13.34
N GLN A 84 -11.07 -0.85 12.88
CA GLN A 84 -9.65 -0.55 12.86
C GLN A 84 -9.36 0.66 11.97
N ILE A 85 -9.90 0.69 10.76
CA ILE A 85 -9.70 1.79 9.79
C ILE A 85 -10.21 3.12 10.35
N ASN A 86 -11.44 3.13 10.88
CA ASN A 86 -12.07 4.35 11.43
C ASN A 86 -11.36 4.86 12.69
N SER A 87 -10.75 3.97 13.49
CA SER A 87 -9.95 4.39 14.64
C SER A 87 -8.69 5.15 14.24
N VAL A 88 -8.12 4.86 13.06
CA VAL A 88 -6.92 5.51 12.53
C VAL A 88 -7.25 6.77 11.75
N LEU A 89 -8.28 6.73 10.88
CA LEU A 89 -8.65 7.86 10.03
C LEU A 89 -9.43 8.96 10.78
N GLY A 90 -9.83 8.68 12.03
CA GLY A 90 -10.72 9.54 12.81
C GLY A 90 -12.17 9.31 12.41
N ALA A 91 -13.06 9.12 13.40
CA ALA A 91 -14.48 8.93 13.15
C ALA A 91 -15.07 10.18 12.45
N GLY A 92 -15.36 10.07 11.15
CA GLY A 92 -16.00 11.13 10.37
C GLY A 92 -15.50 11.29 8.93
N VAL A 93 -15.12 10.20 8.25
CA VAL A 93 -14.99 10.22 6.77
C VAL A 93 -16.33 10.50 6.10
#